data_AF-A0AAQ1BXQ2-F1
#
_entry.id   AF-A0AAQ1BXQ2-F1
#
_cell.length_a   1.000
_cell.length_b   1.000
_cell.length_c   1.000
_cell.angle_alpha   90.00
_cell.angle_beta   90.00
_cell.angle_gamma   90.00
#
_symmetry.space_group_name_H-M   'P 1'
#
loop_
_entity.id
_entity.type
_entity.pdbx_description
1 polymer ?
#
loop_
_entity_poly.entity_id
_entity_poly.type
_entity_poly.pdbx_seq_one_letter_code
_entity_poly.pdbx_strand_id
1 'polypeptide(L)'
;MNYRHAFHAGNHADVLKHIALLALIDTLKRKDTPFFVLDTHAGRGRYQLGGEESRKTNEAAAGVMPLMAEASLPEVVERYLRAVQADNQAV
;
A
#
# COMPACT_ATOMS: atom_id res chain seq x y z
N MET A 1 -8.55 -18.33 -11.25
CA MET A 1 -7.40 -18.40 -10.30
C MET A 1 -7.93 -18.41 -8.88
N ASN A 2 -7.33 -19.19 -7.98
CA ASN A 2 -7.75 -19.29 -6.57
C ASN A 2 -7.07 -18.26 -5.66
N TYR A 3 -6.02 -17.57 -6.13
CA TYR A 3 -5.36 -16.51 -5.38
C TYR A 3 -6.26 -15.27 -5.30
N ARG A 4 -6.45 -14.74 -4.09
CA ARG A 4 -7.10 -13.44 -3.87
C ARG A 4 -6.21 -12.58 -2.99
N HIS A 5 -5.82 -11.42 -3.51
CA HIS A 5 -4.94 -10.51 -2.79
C HIS A 5 -5.58 -9.94 -1.51
N ALA A 6 -6.90 -10.02 -1.34
CA ALA A 6 -7.60 -9.59 -0.14
C ALA A 6 -7.17 -10.34 1.14
N PHE A 7 -6.66 -11.57 1.02
CA PHE A 7 -6.09 -12.33 2.14
C PHE A 7 -4.68 -11.85 2.53
N HIS A 8 -4.03 -11.02 1.73
CA HIS A 8 -2.63 -10.63 1.93
C HIS A 8 -2.46 -9.10 1.95
N ALA A 9 -3.53 -8.36 1.67
CA ALA A 9 -3.50 -6.92 1.55
C ALA A 9 -2.93 -6.27 2.80
N GLY A 10 -1.93 -5.41 2.61
CA GLY A 10 -1.30 -4.66 3.69
C GLY A 10 -0.29 -5.46 4.52
N ASN A 11 0.11 -6.66 4.09
CA ASN A 11 1.22 -7.40 4.70
C ASN A 11 2.59 -6.71 4.47
N HIS A 12 3.65 -7.28 5.04
CA HIS A 12 5.00 -6.72 4.90
C HIS A 12 5.50 -6.62 3.45
N ALA A 13 5.07 -7.52 2.56
CA ALA A 13 5.46 -7.50 1.16
C ALA A 13 4.80 -6.34 0.42
N ASP A 14 3.52 -6.07 0.70
CA ASP A 14 2.82 -4.90 0.19
C ASP A 14 3.44 -3.59 0.70
N VAL A 15 3.84 -3.53 1.97
CA VAL A 15 4.55 -2.37 2.51
C VAL A 15 5.82 -2.08 1.70
N LEU A 16 6.70 -3.07 1.54
CA LEU A 16 7.94 -2.91 0.76
C LEU A 16 7.65 -2.50 -0.69
N LYS A 17 6.73 -3.23 -1.35
CA LYS A 17 6.36 -3.02 -2.76
C LYS A 17 5.85 -1.61 -3.00
N HIS A 18 4.93 -1.12 -2.17
CA HIS A 18 4.30 0.18 -2.36
C HIS A 18 5.21 1.35 -1.96
N ILE A 19 6.09 1.19 -0.95
CA ILE A 19 7.13 2.17 -0.65
C ILE A 19 8.06 2.35 -1.85
N ALA A 20 8.56 1.25 -2.42
CA ALA A 20 9.43 1.30 -3.60
C ALA A 20 8.73 1.91 -4.82
N LEU A 21 7.47 1.54 -5.07
CA LEU A 21 6.67 2.09 -6.16
C LEU A 21 6.48 3.60 -6.03
N LEU A 22 6.13 4.09 -4.85
CA LEU A 22 5.94 5.53 -4.62
C LEU A 22 7.25 6.31 -4.77
N ALA A 23 8.37 5.78 -4.27
CA ALA A 23 9.68 6.38 -4.46
C ALA A 23 10.07 6.46 -5.94
N LEU A 24 9.76 5.42 -6.72
CA LEU A 24 10.00 5.39 -8.17
C LEU A 24 9.13 6.45 -8.89
N ILE A 25 7.84 6.52 -8.57
CA ILE A 25 6.92 7.51 -9.14
C ILE A 25 7.38 8.93 -8.81
N ASP A 26 7.74 9.21 -7.55
CA ASP A 26 8.22 10.52 -7.13
C ASP A 26 9.55 10.88 -7.82
N THR A 27 10.38 9.89 -8.14
CA THR A 27 11.61 10.08 -8.93
C THR A 27 11.31 10.39 -10.40
N LEU A 28 10.39 9.67 -11.03
CA LEU A 28 9.98 9.90 -12.42
C LEU A 28 9.35 11.29 -12.60
N LYS A 29 8.59 11.75 -11.61
CA LYS A 29 7.98 13.09 -11.57
C LYS A 29 8.96 14.26 -11.48
N ARG A 30 10.26 14.02 -11.28
CA ARG A 30 11.28 15.09 -11.25
C ARG A 30 11.53 15.73 -12.62
N LYS A 31 11.12 15.07 -13.70
CA LYS A 31 11.13 15.62 -15.05
C LYS A 31 9.71 15.96 -15.47
N ASP A 32 9.54 17.09 -16.14
CA ASP A 32 8.22 17.54 -16.65
C ASP A 32 7.75 16.74 -17.89
N THR A 33 8.51 15.73 -18.33
CA THR A 33 8.09 14.83 -19.40
C THR A 33 7.06 13.82 -18.87
N PRO A 34 5.91 13.63 -19.54
CA PRO A 34 4.93 12.63 -19.11
C PRO A 34 5.51 11.21 -19.15
N PHE A 35 5.04 10.35 -18.26
CA PHE A 35 5.37 8.93 -18.23
C PHE A 35 4.10 8.08 -18.12
N PHE A 36 4.20 6.84 -18.58
CA PHE A 36 3.13 5.84 -18.53
C PHE A 36 3.41 4.81 -17.44
N VAL A 37 2.37 4.41 -16.70
CA VAL A 37 2.44 3.35 -15.69
C VAL A 37 1.62 2.17 -16.18
N LEU A 38 2.27 1.02 -16.34
CA LEU A 38 1.64 -0.25 -16.66
C LEU A 38 1.67 -1.17 -15.44
N ASP A 39 0.51 -1.58 -14.96
CA ASP A 39 0.39 -2.60 -13.93
C ASP A 39 -0.20 -3.89 -14.55
N THR A 40 0.64 -4.90 -14.68
CA THR A 40 0.26 -6.17 -15.32
C THR A 40 -0.66 -7.02 -14.43
N HIS A 41 -0.67 -6.77 -13.12
CA HIS A 41 -1.40 -7.56 -12.13
C HIS A 41 -2.03 -6.63 -11.06
N ALA A 42 -2.78 -5.63 -11.51
CA ALA A 42 -3.30 -4.54 -10.68
C ALA A 42 -4.29 -4.94 -9.55
N GLY A 43 -4.77 -6.19 -9.57
CA GLY A 43 -5.77 -6.65 -8.62
C GLY A 43 -7.08 -5.86 -8.73
N ARG A 44 -7.72 -5.56 -7.60
CA ARG A 44 -9.00 -4.81 -7.55
C ARG A 44 -8.84 -3.33 -7.18
N GLY A 45 -7.61 -2.84 -7.06
CA GLY A 45 -7.28 -1.50 -6.59
C GLY A 45 -7.27 -1.37 -5.07
N ARG A 46 -8.43 -1.48 -4.41
CA ARG A 46 -8.57 -1.23 -2.95
C ARG A 46 -8.96 -2.47 -2.16
N TYR A 47 -8.52 -2.56 -0.90
CA TYR A 47 -8.83 -3.69 -0.03
C TYR A 47 -9.25 -3.26 1.38
N GLN A 48 -10.40 -3.73 1.84
CA GLN A 48 -10.88 -3.49 3.20
C GLN A 48 -10.15 -4.41 4.19
N LEU A 49 -9.24 -3.85 5.00
CA LEU A 49 -8.46 -4.62 5.98
C LEU A 49 -9.31 -5.14 7.15
N GLY A 50 -10.47 -4.52 7.41
CA GLY A 50 -11.48 -5.03 8.34
C GLY A 50 -12.42 -6.10 7.74
N GLY A 51 -12.27 -6.43 6.46
CA GLY A 51 -13.13 -7.39 5.76
C GLY A 51 -12.92 -8.83 6.21
N GLU A 52 -13.85 -9.74 5.85
CA GLU A 52 -13.76 -11.16 6.23
C GLU A 52 -12.49 -11.83 5.67
N GLU A 53 -12.15 -11.58 4.40
CA GLU A 53 -10.97 -12.18 3.74
C GLU A 53 -9.66 -11.78 4.42
N SER A 54 -9.49 -10.48 4.71
CA SER A 54 -8.27 -9.97 5.35
C SER A 54 -8.11 -10.48 6.79
N ARG A 55 -9.22 -10.58 7.54
CA ARG A 55 -9.21 -11.10 8.92
C ARG A 55 -8.89 -12.59 9.02
N LYS A 56 -9.11 -13.38 7.97
CA LYS A 56 -8.80 -14.83 7.99
C LYS A 56 -7.32 -15.13 8.16
N THR A 57 -6.45 -14.28 7.62
CA THR A 57 -4.98 -14.41 7.74
C THR A 57 -4.40 -13.37 8.68
N ASN A 58 -5.03 -12.20 8.77
CA ASN A 58 -4.62 -11.06 9.59
C ASN A 58 -3.19 -10.57 9.31
N GLU A 59 -2.68 -10.75 8.09
CA GLU A 59 -1.29 -10.41 7.75
C GLU A 59 -0.99 -8.90 7.88
N ALA A 60 -2.01 -8.04 7.73
CA ALA A 60 -1.88 -6.60 7.91
C ALA A 60 -1.41 -6.20 9.32
N ALA A 61 -1.69 -7.02 10.33
CA ALA A 61 -1.25 -6.80 11.70
C ALA A 61 0.28 -6.87 11.87
N ALA A 62 0.97 -7.60 11.00
CA ALA A 62 2.43 -7.67 10.92
C ALA A 62 3.00 -6.85 9.74
N GLY A 63 2.17 -6.03 9.09
CA GLY A 63 2.53 -5.22 7.93
C GLY A 63 2.25 -3.74 8.18
N VAL A 64 1.20 -3.21 7.55
CA VAL A 64 0.90 -1.77 7.57
C VAL A 64 0.38 -1.28 8.93
N MET A 65 -0.31 -2.11 9.71
CA MET A 65 -1.02 -1.63 10.92
C MET A 65 -0.08 -1.05 12.00
N PRO A 66 1.05 -1.69 12.37
CA PRO A 66 1.98 -1.11 13.34
C PRO A 66 2.54 0.24 12.88
N LEU A 67 2.82 0.38 11.58
CA LEU A 67 3.37 1.63 11.01
C LEU A 67 2.40 2.81 11.18
N MET A 68 1.09 2.58 11.19
CA MET A 68 0.11 3.65 11.40
C MET A 68 0.11 4.21 12.83
N ALA A 69 0.64 3.47 13.80
CA ALA A 69 0.69 3.88 15.20
C ALA A 69 2.02 4.56 15.59
N GLU A 70 3.03 4.50 14.73
CA GLU A 70 4.34 5.09 14.99
C GLU A 70 4.31 6.61 14.84
N ALA A 71 4.89 7.32 15.81
CA ALA A 71 4.89 8.79 15.84
C ALA A 71 5.89 9.42 14.86
N SER A 72 6.96 8.69 14.52
CA SER A 72 7.99 9.14 13.59
C SER A 72 8.52 7.96 12.80
N LEU A 73 8.58 8.13 11.48
CA LEU A 73 9.10 7.13 10.56
C LEU A 73 10.02 7.80 9.54
N PRO A 74 10.87 7.04 8.83
CA PRO A 74 11.60 7.59 7.70
C PRO A 74 10.65 8.20 6.66
N GLU A 75 11.06 9.31 6.03
CA GLU A 75 10.21 10.11 5.11
C GLU A 75 9.53 9.25 4.03
N VAL A 76 10.23 8.26 3.49
CA VAL A 76 9.70 7.36 2.45
C VAL A 76 8.52 6.51 2.95
N VAL A 77 8.53 6.14 4.24
CA VAL A 77 7.46 5.38 4.89
C VAL A 77 6.29 6.31 5.20
N GLU A 78 6.55 7.54 5.68
CA GLU A 78 5.50 8.55 5.90
C GLU A 78 4.80 8.93 4.58
N ARG A 79 5.55 9.02 3.48
CA ARG A 79 5.01 9.23 2.13
C ARG A 79 4.07 8.11 1.69
N TYR A 80 4.38 6.86 2.05
CA TYR A 80 3.52 5.70 1.83
C TYR A 80 2.27 5.76 2.71
N LEU A 81 2.41 6.02 4.01
CA LEU A 81 1.27 6.11 4.93
C LEU A 81 0.32 7.24 4.56
N ARG A 82 0.82 8.39 4.10
CA ARG A 82 -0.03 9.46 3.56
C ARG A 82 -0.87 9.00 2.37
N ALA A 83 -0.29 8.18 1.48
CA ALA A 83 -1.03 7.63 0.34
C ALA A 83 -2.10 6.61 0.79
N VAL A 84 -1.81 5.79 1.79
CA VAL A 84 -2.78 4.86 2.39
C VAL A 84 -3.90 5.63 3.09
N GLN A 85 -3.57 6.64 3.90
CA GLN A 85 -4.54 7.46 4.63
C GLN A 85 -5.46 8.25 3.70
N ALA A 86 -4.95 8.75 2.58
CA ALA A 86 -5.76 9.44 1.56
C ALA A 86 -6.84 8.54 0.93
N ASP A 87 -6.68 7.22 1.03
CA ASP A 87 -7.62 6.23 0.50
C ASP A 87 -8.62 5.73 1.57
N ASN A 88 -8.33 5.97 2.84
CA ASN A 88 -9.22 5.62 3.94
C ASN A 88 -10.42 6.58 3.97
N GLN A 89 -11.63 6.03 4.08
CA GLN A 89 -12.83 6.85 4.25
C GLN A 89 -12.74 7.63 5.56
N ALA A 90 -13.11 8.91 5.53
CA ALA A 90 -13.42 9.64 6.75
C ALA A 90 -14.64 8.95 7.41
N VAL A 91 -14.48 8.56 8.66
CA VAL A 91 -15.58 8.10 9.51
C VAL A 91 -16.47 9.28 9.86
#